data_AF-A0A3N9XX65-F1
#
_entry.id   AF-A0A3N9XX65-F1
#
_cell.length_a   1.000
_cell.length_b   1.000
_cell.length_c   1.000
_cell.angle_alpha   90.00
_cell.angle_beta   90.00
_cell.angle_gamma   90.00
#
_symmetry.space_group_name_H-M   'P 1'
#
loop_
_entity.id
_entity.type
_entity.pdbx_description
1 polymer ?
#
loop_
_entity_poly.entity_id
_entity_poly.type
_entity_poly.pdbx_seq_one_letter_code
_entity_poly.pdbx_strand_id
1 'polypeptide(L)'
;VILAPATADLIARVASGMANDLVSTICLATPAPVAVLPAMNQQMYRAAATQHNLEVLASRGLFIWGPDSGSQACGDVGPGRMLDPLVIVDKAAAHFAAVNDLRHLNIMITAGPTREPLDPVRYISNH
;
A
#
# COMPACT_ATOMS: atom_id res chain seq x y z
N VAL A 1 -2.09 -3.87 -2.42
CA VAL A 1 -2.92 -4.92 -1.77
C VAL A 1 -3.33 -4.42 -0.39
N ILE A 2 -4.60 -4.58 0.01
CA ILE A 2 -5.11 -4.12 1.32
C ILE A 2 -5.64 -5.35 2.07
N LEU A 3 -5.08 -5.64 3.24
CA LEU A 3 -5.53 -6.71 4.13
C LEU A 3 -6.43 -6.13 5.22
N ALA A 4 -7.75 -6.20 5.02
CA ALA A 4 -8.75 -5.59 5.89
C ALA A 4 -9.97 -6.53 6.09
N PRO A 5 -10.12 -7.17 7.28
CA PRO A 5 -9.21 -7.14 8.43
C PRO A 5 -7.97 -8.03 8.25
N ALA A 6 -6.86 -7.63 8.86
CA ALA A 6 -5.70 -8.49 9.08
C ALA A 6 -5.72 -9.07 10.50
N THR A 7 -6.03 -10.36 10.61
CA THR A 7 -6.01 -11.09 11.89
C THR A 7 -4.58 -11.36 12.35
N ALA A 8 -4.40 -11.71 13.63
CA ALA A 8 -3.09 -12.10 14.17
C ALA A 8 -2.46 -13.27 13.39
N ASP A 9 -3.28 -14.26 13.00
CA ASP A 9 -2.85 -15.40 12.18
C ASP A 9 -2.32 -14.95 10.81
N LEU A 10 -3.08 -14.12 10.09
CA LEU A 10 -2.66 -13.63 8.78
C LEU A 10 -1.36 -12.82 8.89
N ILE A 11 -1.26 -11.96 9.91
CA ILE A 11 -0.04 -11.18 10.19
C ILE A 11 1.15 -12.11 10.44
N ALA A 12 1.00 -13.16 11.25
CA ALA A 12 2.06 -14.11 11.51
C ALA A 12 2.52 -14.87 10.26
N ARG A 13 1.57 -15.29 9.41
CA ARG A 13 1.88 -16.01 8.17
C ARG A 13 2.61 -15.12 7.16
N VAL A 14 2.17 -13.87 6.98
CA VAL A 14 2.85 -12.91 6.10
C VAL A 14 4.23 -12.53 6.66
N ALA A 15 4.35 -12.33 7.97
CA ALA A 15 5.64 -12.05 8.62
C ALA A 15 6.64 -13.20 8.47
N SER A 16 6.15 -14.45 8.49
CA SER A 16 6.97 -15.65 8.29
C SER A 16 7.27 -15.97 6.82
N GLY A 17 6.67 -15.23 5.87
CA GLY A 17 6.84 -15.49 4.43
C GLY A 17 6.14 -16.77 3.96
N MET A 18 5.05 -17.18 4.63
CA MET A 18 4.26 -18.34 4.21
C MET A 18 3.48 -18.03 2.93
N ALA A 19 3.24 -19.05 2.11
CA ALA A 19 2.44 -19.00 0.89
C ALA A 19 1.51 -20.23 0.79
N ASN A 20 0.79 -20.51 1.86
CA ASN A 20 -0.04 -21.71 2.00
C ASN A 20 -1.53 -21.47 1.72
N ASP A 21 -1.92 -20.25 1.39
CA ASP A 21 -3.21 -19.91 0.79
C ASP A 21 -3.05 -18.80 -0.26
N LEU A 22 -4.13 -18.48 -0.98
CA LEU A 22 -4.09 -17.47 -2.04
C LEU A 22 -3.69 -16.08 -1.51
N VAL A 23 -4.19 -15.68 -0.33
CA VAL A 23 -3.94 -14.35 0.25
C VAL A 23 -2.46 -14.18 0.59
N SER A 24 -1.90 -15.11 1.34
CA SER A 24 -0.48 -15.12 1.73
C SER A 24 0.45 -15.25 0.51
N THR A 25 0.07 -16.06 -0.48
CA THR A 25 0.79 -16.19 -1.77
C THR A 25 0.81 -14.86 -2.53
N ILE A 26 -0.32 -14.15 -2.63
CA ILE A 26 -0.40 -12.84 -3.27
C ILE A 26 0.49 -11.84 -2.53
N CYS A 27 0.47 -11.83 -1.19
CA CYS A 27 1.30 -10.93 -0.40
C CYS A 27 2.80 -11.16 -0.63
N LEU A 28 3.21 -12.42 -0.81
CA LEU A 28 4.61 -12.78 -1.04
C LEU A 28 5.07 -12.47 -2.48
N ALA A 29 4.18 -12.64 -3.47
CA ALA A 29 4.53 -12.56 -4.89
C ALA A 29 4.28 -11.17 -5.52
N THR A 30 3.50 -10.29 -4.89
CA THR A 30 3.10 -9.02 -5.50
C THR A 30 4.24 -7.99 -5.48
N PRO A 31 4.49 -7.26 -6.59
CA PRO A 31 5.38 -6.10 -6.57
C PRO A 31 4.68 -4.82 -6.06
N ALA A 32 3.36 -4.86 -5.86
CA ALA A 32 2.59 -3.70 -5.42
C ALA A 32 2.74 -3.48 -3.90
N PRO A 33 2.64 -2.23 -3.42
CA PRO A 33 2.63 -1.97 -1.98
C PRO A 33 1.51 -2.71 -1.25
N VAL A 34 1.81 -3.18 -0.04
CA VAL A 34 0.86 -3.93 0.81
C VAL A 34 0.55 -3.13 2.07
N ALA A 35 -0.73 -2.96 2.38
CA ALA A 35 -1.21 -2.36 3.61
C ALA A 35 -1.89 -3.43 4.49
N VAL A 36 -1.50 -3.47 5.76
CA VAL A 36 -1.98 -4.39 6.79
C VAL A 36 -2.85 -3.62 7.76
N LEU A 37 -4.10 -4.05 7.98
CA LEU A 37 -5.03 -3.40 8.90
C LEU A 37 -5.36 -4.32 10.07
N PRO A 38 -4.59 -4.27 11.17
CA PRO A 38 -4.78 -5.18 12.30
C PRO A 38 -6.19 -5.08 12.87
N ALA A 39 -6.85 -6.22 13.05
CA ALA A 39 -8.14 -6.29 13.73
C ALA A 39 -8.24 -7.58 14.55
N MET A 40 -8.30 -7.43 15.88
CA MET A 40 -8.29 -8.52 16.85
C MET A 40 -8.62 -7.99 18.25
N ASN A 41 -8.86 -8.88 19.21
CA ASN A 41 -9.01 -8.49 20.61
C ASN A 41 -7.74 -7.76 21.13
N GLN A 42 -7.90 -6.82 22.08
CA GLN A 42 -6.78 -6.05 22.62
C GLN A 42 -5.62 -6.89 23.17
N GLN A 43 -5.90 -8.04 23.76
CA GLN A 43 -4.88 -8.94 24.31
C GLN A 43 -4.06 -9.59 23.18
N MET A 44 -4.73 -10.01 22.10
CA MET A 44 -4.05 -10.54 20.91
C MET A 44 -3.21 -9.47 20.23
N TYR A 45 -3.70 -8.22 20.18
CA TYR A 45 -2.94 -7.11 19.62
C TYR A 45 -1.69 -6.83 20.44
N ARG A 46 -1.82 -6.71 21.77
CA ARG A 46 -0.71 -6.44 22.70
C ARG A 46 0.27 -7.61 22.87
N ALA A 47 -0.06 -8.81 22.39
CA ALA A 47 0.82 -9.96 22.50
C ALA A 47 2.18 -9.67 21.83
N ALA A 48 3.27 -10.02 22.51
CA ALA A 48 4.63 -9.76 22.03
C ALA A 48 4.89 -10.33 20.62
N ALA A 49 4.34 -11.51 20.32
CA ALA A 49 4.43 -12.12 18.99
C ALA A 49 3.75 -11.27 17.91
N THR A 50 2.55 -10.73 18.18
CA THR A 50 1.84 -9.86 17.23
C THR A 50 2.60 -8.56 17.00
N GLN A 51 3.08 -7.93 18.08
CA GLN A 51 3.87 -6.69 17.97
C GLN A 51 5.16 -6.92 17.18
N HIS A 52 5.89 -7.99 17.49
CA HIS A 52 7.10 -8.36 16.75
C HIS A 52 6.81 -8.61 15.26
N ASN A 53 5.72 -9.30 14.93
CA ASN A 53 5.34 -9.53 13.54
C ASN A 53 5.01 -8.22 12.82
N LEU A 54 4.32 -7.28 13.47
CA LEU A 54 4.03 -5.97 12.90
C LEU A 54 5.31 -5.15 12.65
N GLU A 55 6.27 -5.18 13.58
CA GLU A 55 7.59 -4.58 13.40
C GLU A 55 8.36 -5.18 12.22
N VAL A 56 8.35 -6.51 12.10
CA VAL A 56 8.95 -7.22 10.97
C VAL A 56 8.33 -6.77 9.64
N LEU A 57 7.00 -6.72 9.57
CA LEU A 57 6.30 -6.27 8.35
C LEU A 57 6.61 -4.81 8.02
N ALA A 58 6.62 -3.93 9.02
CA ALA A 58 7.00 -2.53 8.85
C ALA A 58 8.46 -2.38 8.34
N SER A 59 9.39 -3.17 8.88
CA SER A 59 10.80 -3.17 8.45
C SER A 59 10.98 -3.61 6.99
N ARG A 60 10.04 -4.39 6.46
CA ARG A 60 9.99 -4.84 5.05
C ARG A 60 9.26 -3.84 4.13
N GLY A 61 8.84 -2.69 4.65
CA GLY A 61 8.16 -1.64 3.88
C GLY A 61 6.67 -1.84 3.68
N LEU A 62 6.03 -2.77 4.41
CA LEU A 62 4.57 -2.87 4.41
C LEU A 62 3.98 -1.73 5.25
N PHE A 63 2.87 -1.17 4.80
CA PHE A 63 2.14 -0.17 5.56
C PHE A 63 1.35 -0.84 6.68
N ILE A 64 1.52 -0.37 7.92
CA ILE A 64 0.68 -0.78 9.04
C ILE A 64 -0.35 0.32 9.31
N TRP A 65 -1.62 0.03 8.99
CA TRP A 65 -2.72 0.98 9.11
C TRP A 65 -3.64 0.59 10.26
N GLY A 66 -3.48 1.27 11.39
CA GLY A 66 -4.21 0.99 12.62
C GLY A 66 -3.44 0.05 13.57
N PRO A 67 -4.13 -0.61 14.51
CA PRO A 67 -5.57 -0.59 14.72
C PRO A 67 -6.04 0.75 15.31
N ASP A 68 -7.35 0.97 15.24
CA ASP A 68 -8.04 2.00 16.03
C ASP A 68 -8.29 1.51 17.46
N SER A 69 -8.61 2.45 18.35
CA SER A 69 -9.07 2.18 19.71
C SER A 69 -10.59 2.34 19.81
N GLY A 70 -11.27 1.43 20.51
CA GLY A 70 -12.72 1.54 20.69
C GLY A 70 -13.31 0.42 21.52
N SER A 71 -14.63 0.45 21.70
CA SER A 71 -15.39 -0.59 22.39
C SER A 71 -15.25 -1.93 21.66
N GLN A 72 -14.84 -2.96 22.39
CA GLN A 72 -14.72 -4.32 21.88
C GLN A 72 -15.93 -5.18 22.28
N ALA A 73 -16.12 -6.31 21.61
CA ALA A 73 -17.24 -7.23 21.89
C ALA A 73 -17.22 -7.77 23.35
N CYS A 74 -16.08 -7.69 24.03
CA CYS A 74 -15.92 -8.07 25.44
C CYS A 74 -16.25 -6.95 26.44
N GLY A 75 -16.63 -5.75 25.99
CA GLY A 75 -16.93 -4.59 26.85
C GLY A 75 -15.71 -3.73 27.21
N ASP A 76 -14.50 -4.19 26.89
CA ASP A 76 -13.27 -3.42 27.10
C ASP A 76 -13.11 -2.31 26.04
N VAL A 77 -12.44 -1.22 26.42
CA VAL A 77 -11.98 -0.16 25.51
C VAL A 77 -10.47 -0.27 25.36
N GLY A 78 -9.99 -0.45 24.13
CA GLY A 78 -8.57 -0.61 23.85
C GLY A 78 -8.26 -0.74 22.36
N PRO A 79 -6.97 -0.81 22.00
CA PRO A 79 -6.54 -1.00 20.62
C PRO A 79 -6.96 -2.37 20.10
N GLY A 80 -7.26 -2.47 18.81
CA GLY A 80 -7.56 -3.75 18.16
C GLY A 80 -8.77 -3.72 17.23
N ARG A 81 -9.50 -2.61 17.21
CA ARG A 81 -10.55 -2.39 16.20
C ARG A 81 -9.89 -2.03 14.87
N MET A 82 -10.37 -2.59 13.75
CA MET A 82 -9.93 -2.14 12.44
C MET A 82 -10.28 -0.65 12.25
N LEU A 83 -9.48 0.09 11.47
CA LEU A 83 -9.87 1.43 11.02
C LEU A 83 -11.24 1.40 10.33
N ASP A 84 -11.97 2.51 10.46
CA ASP A 84 -13.23 2.70 9.75
C ASP A 84 -13.01 2.57 8.22
N PRO A 85 -13.90 1.87 7.49
CA PRO A 85 -13.76 1.68 6.04
C PRO A 85 -13.53 2.96 5.24
N LEU A 86 -14.15 4.08 5.60
CA LEU A 86 -13.96 5.34 4.87
C LEU A 86 -12.55 5.89 5.08
N VAL A 87 -12.00 5.74 6.28
CA VAL A 87 -10.59 6.08 6.57
C VAL A 87 -9.63 5.22 5.74
N ILE A 88 -9.96 3.95 5.48
CA ILE A 88 -9.16 3.06 4.63
C ILE A 88 -9.18 3.55 3.18
N VAL A 89 -10.37 3.91 2.67
CA VAL A 89 -10.54 4.47 1.33
C VAL A 89 -9.74 5.75 1.16
N ASP A 90 -9.81 6.67 2.13
CA ASP A 90 -9.07 7.92 2.10
C ASP A 90 -7.55 7.69 2.09
N LYS A 91 -7.04 6.75 2.90
CA LYS A 91 -5.62 6.37 2.89
C LYS A 91 -5.19 5.79 1.56
N ALA A 92 -6.01 4.93 0.95
CA ALA A 92 -5.73 4.35 -0.35
C ALA A 92 -5.73 5.43 -1.45
N ALA A 93 -6.73 6.32 -1.46
CA ALA A 93 -6.81 7.42 -2.42
C ALA A 93 -5.63 8.39 -2.29
N ALA A 94 -5.24 8.75 -1.05
CA ALA A 94 -4.10 9.62 -0.77
C ALA A 94 -2.77 9.02 -1.25
N HIS A 95 -2.60 7.69 -1.16
CA HIS A 95 -1.39 7.02 -1.64
C HIS A 95 -1.20 7.16 -3.16
N PHE A 96 -2.29 7.24 -3.93
CA PHE A 96 -2.28 7.44 -5.37
C PHE A 96 -2.55 8.88 -5.79
N ALA A 97 -2.56 9.83 -4.84
CA ALA A 97 -2.80 11.23 -5.16
C ALA A 97 -1.67 11.76 -6.06
N ALA A 98 -2.07 12.56 -7.06
CA ALA A 98 -1.12 13.18 -7.96
C ALA A 98 -0.14 14.07 -7.18
N VAL A 99 1.15 13.76 -7.30
CA VAL A 99 2.20 14.64 -6.80
C VAL A 99 2.23 15.87 -7.71
N ASN A 100 1.98 17.04 -7.11
CA ASN A 100 1.85 18.32 -7.80
C ASN A 100 3.10 19.19 -7.59
N ASP A 101 4.26 18.57 -7.50
CA ASP A 101 5.53 19.22 -7.20
C ASP A 101 6.03 20.11 -8.34
N LEU A 102 5.66 19.82 -9.60
CA LEU A 102 6.07 20.60 -10.77
C LEU A 102 5.23 21.86 -11.04
N ARG A 103 4.29 22.23 -10.14
CA ARG A 103 3.40 23.41 -10.35
C ARG A 103 4.14 24.74 -10.49
N HIS A 104 5.38 24.82 -10.05
CA HIS A 104 6.22 26.01 -10.13
C HIS A 104 7.01 26.12 -11.45
N LEU A 105 6.90 25.12 -12.33
CA LEU A 105 7.63 25.07 -13.59
C LEU A 105 6.72 25.41 -14.78
N ASN A 106 7.22 26.23 -15.69
CA ASN A 106 6.64 26.38 -17.03
C ASN A 106 7.35 25.38 -17.96
N ILE A 107 6.66 24.30 -18.32
CA ILE A 107 7.26 23.21 -19.09
C ILE A 107 6.83 23.32 -20.56
N MET A 108 7.80 23.45 -21.48
CA MET A 108 7.60 23.29 -22.92
C MET A 108 8.07 21.90 -23.33
N ILE A 109 7.20 21.13 -23.98
CA ILE A 109 7.51 19.78 -24.46
C ILE A 109 7.48 19.81 -26.00
N THR A 110 8.61 19.47 -26.63
CA THR A 110 8.67 19.15 -28.06
C THR A 110 8.79 17.64 -28.21
N ALA A 111 7.89 17.03 -28.97
CA ALA A 111 7.89 15.58 -29.19
C ALA A 111 7.56 15.28 -30.65
N GLY A 112 8.12 14.18 -31.15
CA GLY A 112 8.01 13.76 -32.54
C GLY A 112 9.33 13.92 -33.31
N PRO A 113 9.39 13.33 -34.51
CA PRO A 113 10.60 13.35 -35.31
C PRO A 113 10.82 14.73 -35.94
N THR A 114 12.08 15.04 -36.21
CA THR A 114 12.45 16.22 -36.99
C THR A 114 12.36 15.87 -38.47
N ARG A 115 11.78 16.75 -39.30
CA ARG A 115 11.80 16.59 -40.77
C ARG A 115 12.55 17.76 -41.40
N GLU A 116 13.67 17.47 -42.04
CA GLU A 116 14.41 18.46 -42.83
C GLU A 116 14.13 18.30 -44.32
N PRO A 117 13.57 19.31 -45.00
CA PRO A 117 13.21 19.23 -46.41
C PRO A 117 14.46 19.22 -47.31
N LEU A 118 14.48 18.32 -48.30
CA LEU A 118 15.45 18.31 -49.40
C LEU A 118 14.88 19.02 -50.63
N ASP A 119 13.59 18.78 -50.91
CA ASP A 119 12.79 19.40 -51.97
C ASP A 119 11.30 19.29 -51.59
N PRO A 120 10.34 19.73 -52.43
CA PRO A 120 8.91 19.71 -52.08
C PRO A 120 8.32 18.33 -51.74
N VAL A 121 9.00 17.24 -52.08
CA VAL A 121 8.49 15.87 -51.91
C VAL A 121 9.35 15.07 -50.92
N ARG A 122 10.67 15.29 -50.88
CA ARG A 122 11.62 14.50 -50.09
C ARG A 122 12.11 15.25 -48.85
N TYR A 123 12.32 14.51 -47.77
CA TYR A 123 12.89 15.01 -46.51
C TYR A 123 13.72 13.94 -45.80
N ILE A 124 14.61 14.38 -44.91
CA ILE A 124 15.35 13.52 -43.98
C ILE A 124 14.63 13.57 -42.62
N SER A 125 14.41 12.41 -42.00
CA SER A 125 13.74 12.30 -40.70
C SER A 125 14.42 11.24 -39.84
N ASN A 126 14.33 11.39 -38.52
CA ASN A 126 14.69 10.34 -37.56
C ASN A 126 13.50 9.40 -37.27
N HIS A 127 13.81 8.23 -36.69
CA HIS A 127 12.88 7.17 -36.27
C HIS A 127 12.72 7.11 -34.77
#